data_AF-A0A535KXD8-F1
#
_entry.id   AF-A0A535KXD8-F1
#
_cell.length_a   1.000
_cell.length_b   1.000
_cell.length_c   1.000
_cell.angle_alpha   90.00
_cell.angle_beta   90.00
_cell.angle_gamma   90.00
#
_symmetry.space_group_name_H-M   'P 1'
#
loop_
_entity.id
_entity.type
_entity.pdbx_description
1 polymer ?
#
loop_
_entity_poly.entity_id
_entity_poly.type
_entity_poly.pdbx_seq_one_letter_code
_entity_poly.pdbx_strand_id
1 'polypeptide(L)' 'DQGQEPLALVHEEEAVSFLFTHKQAQDLSSTINVLITGGRPVCPLCQTPLDEGPHACVKQNGHHEIVQIVEAEDEEEE' A
#
# COMPACT_ATOMS: atom_id res chain seq x y z
N ASP A 1 -22.86 -14.97 4.48
CA ASP A 1 -22.06 -14.24 5.45
C ASP A 1 -22.08 -12.79 5.02
N GLN A 2 -22.90 -11.97 5.68
CA GLN A 2 -23.28 -10.64 5.17
C GLN A 2 -22.20 -9.61 5.52
N GLY A 3 -21.90 -8.74 4.54
CA GLY A 3 -20.82 -7.76 4.57
C GLY A 3 -20.95 -6.76 5.73
N GLN A 4 -20.30 -7.09 6.84
CA GLN A 4 -20.02 -6.14 7.89
C GLN A 4 -19.01 -5.13 7.33
N GLU A 5 -19.44 -3.88 7.12
CA GLU A 5 -18.53 -2.83 6.69
C GLU A 5 -17.40 -2.70 7.72
N PRO A 6 -16.12 -2.66 7.28
CA PRO A 6 -15.01 -2.54 8.19
C PRO A 6 -15.11 -1.19 8.91
N LEU A 7 -15.28 -1.25 10.23
CA LEU A 7 -15.17 -0.08 11.10
C LEU A 7 -13.69 0.27 11.23
N ALA A 8 -13.23 1.25 10.45
CA ALA A 8 -11.92 1.85 10.64
C ALA A 8 -12.01 2.91 11.75
N LEU A 9 -11.23 2.76 12.82
CA LEU A 9 -11.00 3.82 13.79
C LEU A 9 -9.87 4.68 13.22
N VAL A 10 -10.20 5.92 12.84
CA VAL A 10 -9.24 6.91 12.32
C VAL A 10 -9.12 7.99 13.37
N HIS A 11 -7.91 8.23 13.87
CA HIS A 11 -7.63 9.36 14.75
C HIS A 11 -7.77 10.66 13.94
N GLU A 12 -8.43 11.69 14.48
CA GLU A 12 -8.66 12.95 13.73
C GLU A 12 -7.34 13.60 13.28
N GLU A 13 -6.29 13.42 14.06
CA GLU A 13 -4.91 13.86 13.81
C GLU A 13 -4.19 13.07 12.70
N GLU A 14 -4.73 11.92 12.29
CA GLU A 14 -4.26 11.10 11.14
C GLU A 14 -5.22 11.17 9.94
N ALA A 15 -6.22 12.06 9.97
CA ALA A 15 -7.22 12.18 8.93
C ALA A 15 -6.80 13.16 7.83
N VAL A 16 -6.97 12.76 6.56
CA VAL A 16 -6.83 13.66 5.42
C VAL A 16 -8.19 13.87 4.76
N SER A 17 -8.61 15.13 4.65
CA SER A 17 -9.89 15.53 4.04
C SER A 17 -9.68 16.16 2.67
N PHE A 18 -10.53 15.79 1.71
CA PHE A 18 -10.49 16.32 0.34
C PHE A 18 -11.89 16.76 -0.11
N LEU A 19 -11.92 17.77 -0.98
CA LEU A 19 -13.13 18.22 -1.66
C LEU A 19 -13.03 17.84 -3.14
N PHE A 20 -14.10 17.25 -3.67
CA PHE A 20 -14.18 16.89 -5.08
C PHE A 20 -15.62 16.97 -5.59
N THR A 21 -15.75 17.23 -6.89
CA THR A 21 -17.01 17.15 -7.62
C THR A 21 -17.39 15.69 -7.89
N HIS A 22 -18.67 15.43 -8.17
CA HIS A 22 -19.13 14.08 -8.53
C HIS A 22 -18.36 13.48 -9.72
N LYS A 23 -18.05 14.29 -10.75
CA LYS A 23 -17.25 13.87 -11.92
C LYS A 23 -15.85 13.41 -11.49
N GLN A 24 -15.19 14.15 -10.61
CA GLN A 24 -13.87 13.79 -10.09
C GLN A 24 -13.91 12.50 -9.28
N ALA A 25 -14.98 12.26 -8.51
CA ALA A 25 -15.17 11.01 -7.77
C ALA A 25 -15.23 9.79 -8.71
N GLN A 26 -16.00 9.91 -9.79
CA GLN A 26 -16.15 8.85 -10.79
C GLN A 26 -14.84 8.56 -11.54
N ASP A 27 -14.12 9.62 -11.90
CA ASP A 27 -12.82 9.49 -12.58
C ASP A 27 -11.77 8.85 -11.65
N LEU A 28 -11.74 9.24 -10.37
CA LEU A 28 -10.88 8.66 -9.35
C LEU A 28 -11.20 7.17 -9.15
N SER A 29 -12.47 6.82 -8.97
CA SER A 29 -12.91 5.42 -8.80
C SER A 29 -12.50 4.56 -9.99
N SER A 30 -12.66 5.06 -11.22
CA SER A 30 -12.27 4.35 -12.44
C SER A 30 -10.75 4.13 -12.49
N THR A 31 -9.96 5.13 -12.10
CA THR A 31 -8.49 5.04 -12.06
C THR A 31 -8.02 4.03 -11.01
N ILE A 32 -8.59 4.08 -9.81
CA ILE A 32 -8.30 3.14 -8.73
C ILE A 32 -8.58 1.70 -9.18
N ASN A 33 -9.71 1.47 -9.85
CA ASN A 33 -10.05 0.14 -10.35
C ASN A 33 -9.02 -0.40 -11.35
N VAL A 34 -8.55 0.43 -12.29
CA VAL A 34 -7.50 0.03 -13.24
C VAL A 34 -6.21 -0.36 -12.51
N LEU A 35 -5.80 0.43 -11.51
CA LEU A 35 -4.58 0.17 -10.74
C LEU A 35 -4.68 -1.11 -9.90
N ILE A 36 -5.78 -1.28 -9.15
CA ILE A 36 -5.97 -2.45 -8.28
C ILE A 36 -6.08 -3.73 -9.10
N THR A 37 -6.81 -3.70 -10.22
CA THR A 37 -6.99 -4.88 -11.08
C THR A 37 -5.74 -5.27 -11.86
N GLY A 38 -4.87 -4.30 -12.18
CA GLY A 38 -3.57 -4.57 -12.81
C GLY A 38 -2.64 -5.40 -11.92
N GLY A 39 -2.69 -5.19 -10.60
CA GLY A 39 -1.84 -5.87 -9.63
C GLY A 39 -0.34 -5.64 -9.86
N ARG A 40 0.49 -6.18 -8.98
CA ARG A 40 1.94 -6.27 -9.20
C ARG A 40 2.26 -7.61 -9.88
N PRO A 41 3.26 -7.67 -10.78
CA PRO A 41 3.73 -8.93 -11.32
C PRO A 41 4.17 -9.85 -10.18
N VAL A 42 3.95 -11.15 -10.34
CA VAL A 42 4.15 -12.13 -9.27
C VAL A 42 5.49 -12.85 -9.47
N CYS A 43 6.26 -13.03 -8.39
CA CYS A 43 7.52 -13.76 -8.43
C CYS A 43 7.29 -15.24 -8.80
N PRO A 44 7.93 -15.79 -9.85
CA PRO A 44 7.72 -17.18 -10.28
C PRO A 44 8.23 -18.22 -9.26
N LEU A 45 9.03 -17.80 -8.27
CA LEU A 45 9.63 -18.68 -7.27
C LEU A 45 8.82 -18.73 -5.96
N CYS A 46 8.55 -17.56 -5.35
CA CYS A 46 7.85 -17.48 -4.06
C CYS A 46 6.37 -17.07 -4.17
N GLN A 47 5.88 -16.73 -5.37
CA GLN A 47 4.50 -16.33 -5.63
C GLN A 47 4.03 -15.07 -4.89
N THR A 48 4.95 -14.25 -4.38
CA THR A 48 4.64 -12.95 -3.79
C THR A 48 4.68 -11.84 -4.84
N PRO A 49 3.95 -10.73 -4.62
CA PRO A 49 4.08 -9.52 -5.43
C PRO A 49 5.53 -9.05 -5.56
N LEU A 50 5.93 -8.61 -6.75
CA LEU A 50 7.21 -7.95 -6.99
C LEU A 50 7.08 -6.45 -6.74
N ASP A 51 8.05 -5.90 -6.03
CA ASP A 51 8.19 -4.45 -5.89
C ASP A 51 8.89 -3.84 -7.12
N GLU A 52 8.93 -2.51 -7.19
CA GLU A 52 9.61 -1.80 -8.29
C GLU A 52 11.15 -1.93 -8.24
N GLY A 53 11.68 -2.44 -7.12
CA GLY A 53 13.11 -2.62 -6.86
C GLY A 53 13.57 -4.08 -6.76
N PRO A 54 14.79 -4.35 -6.27
CA PRO A 54 15.29 -5.70 -6.08
C PRO A 54 14.37 -6.49 -5.15
N HIS A 55 13.80 -7.59 -5.66
CA HIS A 55 12.90 -8.44 -4.90
C HIS A 55 13.68 -9.42 -4.02
N ALA A 56 13.45 -9.35 -2.70
CA ALA A 56 14.03 -10.29 -1.74
C ALA A 56 13.26 -11.63 -1.72
N CYS A 57 13.62 -12.54 -2.63
CA CYS A 57 12.96 -13.84 -2.73
C CYS A 57 13.48 -14.84 -1.69
N VAL A 58 12.62 -15.30 -0.78
CA VAL A 58 12.97 -16.35 0.20
C VAL A 58 13.39 -17.68 -0.42
N LYS A 59 12.99 -17.95 -1.68
CA LYS A 59 13.33 -19.17 -2.43
C LYS A 59 14.66 -19.06 -3.18
N GLN A 60 15.18 -17.86 -3.35
CA GLN A 60 16.42 -17.60 -4.08
C GLN A 60 17.46 -17.16 -3.05
N ASN A 61 18.17 -18.13 -2.42
CA ASN A 61 19.23 -17.94 -1.41
C ASN A 61 19.21 -16.54 -0.74
N GLY A 62 18.26 -16.33 0.16
CA GLY A 62 17.81 -15.03 0.69
C GLY A 62 18.82 -14.23 1.53
N HIS A 63 20.10 -14.20 1.16
CA HIS A 63 21.09 -13.32 1.75
C HIS A 63 21.11 -11.98 0.99
N HIS A 64 20.03 -11.22 1.15
CA HIS A 64 20.02 -9.81 0.83
C HIS A 64 19.70 -9.05 2.11
N GLU A 65 20.62 -8.19 2.54
CA GLU A 65 20.41 -7.26 3.64
C GLU A 65 19.38 -6.22 3.16
N ILE A 66 18.12 -6.40 3.58
CA ILE A 66 17.05 -5.46 3.25
C ILE A 66 17.24 -4.25 4.16
N VAL A 67 17.89 -3.20 3.64
CA VAL A 67 17.98 -1.92 4.35
C VAL A 67 16.59 -1.28 4.29
N GLN A 68 15.82 -1.41 5.37
CA GLN A 68 14.61 -0.62 5.54
C GLN A 68 15.01 0.82 5.83
N ILE A 69 14.61 1.73 4.95
CA ILE A 69 14.69 3.16 5.20
C ILE A 69 13.49 3.47 6.08
N VAL A 70 13.69 3.48 7.40
CA VAL A 70 12.70 4.00 8.34
C VAL A 70 12.75 5.53 8.27
N GLU A 71 11.59 6.15 8.08
CA GLU A 71 11.45 7.60 8.25
C GLU A 71 11.85 7.91 9.70
N ALA A 72 12.67 8.94 9.89
CA ALA A 72 13.09 9.35 11.22
C ALA A 72 11.84 9.73 12.01
N GLU A 73 11.55 8.96 13.07
CA GLU A 73 10.61 9.40 14.09
C GLU A 73 11.21 10.67 14.68
N ASP A 74 10.54 11.81 14.51
CA ASP A 74 10.90 13.05 15.17
C ASP A 74 10.87 12.77 16.68
N GLU A 75 12.06 12.68 17.30
CA GLU A 75 12.21 12.61 18.74
C GLU A 75 11.54 13.86 19.33
N GLU A 76 10.34 13.72 19.90
CA GLU A 76 9.75 14.77 20.73
C GLU A 76 10.68 14.98 21.95
N GLU A 77 11.49 16.04 21.89
CA GLU A 77 12.35 16.50 22.97
C GLU A 77 11.51 16.81 24.23
N GLU A 78 11.76 16.10 25.35
CA GLU A 78 11.31 16.50 26.70
C GLU A 78 12.17 17.65 27.28
#